data_AF-A0A8T5ZIF8-F1
#
_entry.id   AF-A0A8T5ZIF8-F1
#
_cell.length_a   1.000
_cell.length_b   1.000
_cell.length_c   1.000
_cell.angle_alpha   90.00
_cell.angle_beta   90.00
_cell.angle_gamma   90.00
#
_symmetry.space_group_name_H-M   'P 1'
#
loop_
_entity.id
_entity.type
_entity.pdbx_description
1 polymer ?
#
loop_
_entity_poly.entity_id
_entity_poly.type
_entity_poly.pdbx_seq_one_letter_code
_entity_poly.pdbx_strand_id
1 'polypeptide(L)' 'MAYLVAVTACVSGVAHTYMAAERLEKLCLLEKWGVSIETQGALGTENRLADEDIRRADVALLI' A
#
# COMPACT_ATOMS: atom_id res chain seq x y z
N MET A 1 -17.99 2.10 -2.09
CA MET A 1 -16.66 2.38 -2.67
C MET A 1 -15.67 2.02 -1.59
N ALA A 2 -14.86 0.98 -1.79
CA ALA A 2 -13.99 0.47 -0.73
C ALA A 2 -12.76 1.37 -0.54
N TYR A 3 -12.26 1.47 0.69
CA TYR A 3 -11.01 2.11 1.04
C TYR A 3 -10.01 1.06 1.55
N LEU A 4 -8.93 0.86 0.79
CA LEU A 4 -7.87 -0.09 1.09
C LEU A 4 -6.68 0.62 1.72
N VAL A 5 -6.11 0.02 2.76
CA VAL A 5 -4.74 0.34 3.19
C VAL A 5 -3.83 -0.83 2.90
N ALA A 6 -2.61 -0.56 2.45
CA ALA A 6 -1.64 -1.60 2.18
C ALA A 6 -0.25 -1.27 2.74
N VAL A 7 0.47 -2.31 3.13
CA VAL A 7 1.92 -2.25 3.39
C VAL A 7 2.59 -3.22 2.43
N THR A 8 3.58 -2.75 1.66
CA THR A 8 4.41 -3.62 0.81
C THR A 8 5.83 -3.67 1.35
N ALA A 9 6.35 -4.88 1.60
CA ALA A 9 7.62 -5.08 2.29
C ALA A 9 8.40 -6.31 1.80
N CYS A 10 9.41 -6.08 0.96
CA CYS A 10 10.34 -7.12 0.54
C CYS A 10 11.69 -7.01 1.28
N VAL A 11 12.05 -8.06 2.02
CA VAL A 11 13.33 -8.13 2.77
C VAL A 11 14.57 -8.19 1.88
N SER A 12 14.42 -8.61 0.61
CA SER A 12 15.54 -8.83 -0.32
C SER A 12 15.94 -7.56 -1.10
N GLY A 13 15.14 -6.50 -1.05
CA GLY A 13 15.40 -5.27 -1.79
C GLY A 13 14.12 -4.48 -2.10
N VAL A 14 14.24 -3.40 -2.88
CA VAL A 14 13.13 -2.45 -3.12
C VAL A 14 12.24 -2.79 -4.32
N ALA A 15 12.70 -3.68 -5.21
CA ALA A 15 12.01 -3.94 -6.48
C ALA A 15 10.59 -4.47 -6.27
N HIS A 16 10.41 -5.55 -5.49
CA HIS A 16 9.08 -6.11 -5.25
C HIS A 16 8.20 -5.20 -4.39
N THR A 17 8.79 -4.43 -3.46
CA THR A 17 8.08 -3.42 -2.67
C THR A 17 7.37 -2.41 -3.58
N TYR A 18 8.10 -1.80 -4.53
CA TYR A 18 7.52 -0.83 -5.45
C TYR A 18 6.63 -1.46 -6.53
N MET A 19 7.01 -2.63 -7.06
CA MET A 19 6.19 -3.34 -8.05
C MET A 19 4.81 -3.71 -7.48
N ALA A 20 4.75 -4.16 -6.23
CA ALA A 20 3.49 -4.46 -5.55
C ALA A 20 2.64 -3.20 -5.33
N ALA A 21 3.26 -2.11 -4.86
CA ALA A 21 2.58 -0.83 -4.63
C ALA A 21 1.99 -0.27 -5.93
N GLU A 22 2.78 -0.18 -7.00
CA GLU A 22 2.33 0.33 -8.31
C GLU A 22 1.19 -0.53 -8.89
N ARG A 23 1.27 -1.86 -8.72
CA ARG A 23 0.22 -2.76 -9.21
C ARG A 23 -1.08 -2.57 -8.45
N LEU A 24 -1.02 -2.38 -7.14
CA LEU A 24 -2.19 -2.09 -6.31
C LEU A 24 -2.83 -0.75 -6.64
N GLU A 25 -2.04 0.31 -6.82
CA GLU A 25 -2.54 1.63 -7.21
C GLU A 25 -3.30 1.56 -8.53
N LYS A 26 -2.74 0.88 -9.54
CA LYS A 26 -3.39 0.68 -10.84
C LYS A 26 -4.70 -0.10 -10.70
N LEU A 27 -4.72 -1.15 -9.88
CA LEU A 27 -5.93 -1.95 -9.66
C LEU A 27 -7.02 -1.12 -8.96
N CYS A 28 -6.67 -0.41 -7.89
CA CYS A 28 -7.62 0.43 -7.15
C CYS A 28 -8.17 1.56 -8.03
N LEU A 29 -7.33 2.14 -8.90
CA LEU A 29 -7.78 3.13 -9.88
C LEU A 29 -8.81 2.55 -10.86
N LEU A 30 -8.60 1.33 -11.36
CA LEU A 30 -9.54 0.65 -12.26
C LEU A 30 -10.88 0.34 -11.58
N GLU A 31 -10.83 -0.14 -10.34
CA GLU A 31 -12.02 -0.49 -9.54
C GLU A 31 -12.67 0.73 -8.87
N LYS A 32 -12.08 1.93 -9.03
CA LYS A 32 -12.48 3.18 -8.37
C LYS A 32 -12.50 3.08 -6.85
N TRP A 33 -11.55 2.33 -6.28
CA TRP A 33 -11.35 2.22 -4.83
C TRP A 33 -10.37 3.30 -4.36
N GLY A 34 -10.57 3.77 -3.13
CA GLY A 34 -9.55 4.57 -2.46
C GLY A 34 -8.44 3.66 -1.95
N VAL A 35 -7.18 4.10 -2.04
CA VAL A 35 -6.05 3.33 -1.51
C VAL A 35 -4.99 4.25 -0.91
N SER A 36 -4.39 3.80 0.20
CA SER A 36 -3.18 4.37 0.80
C SER A 36 -2.16 3.25 0.98
N ILE A 37 -0.93 3.41 0.48
CA ILE A 37 0.08 2.36 0.47
C ILE A 37 1.35 2.86 1.15
N GLU A 38 1.76 2.17 2.20
CA GLU A 38 3.06 2.34 2.83
C GLU A 38 4.06 1.33 2.26
N THR A 39 5.25 1.78 1.93
CA THR A 39 6.31 0.92 1.38
C THR A 39 7.44 0.80 2.39
N GLN A 40 7.79 -0.42 2.77
CA GLN A 40 8.88 -0.72 3.70
C GLN A 40 9.96 -1.53 2.98
N GLY A 41 11.10 -0.93 2.69
CA GLY A 41 12.17 -1.59 1.95
C GLY A 41 13.54 -1.44 2.62
N ALA A 42 14.58 -1.84 1.89
CA ALA A 42 15.96 -1.65 2.32
C ALA A 42 16.35 -0.17 2.53
N LEU A 43 15.58 0.77 1.96
CA LEU A 43 15.76 2.22 2.13
C LEU A 43 14.97 2.79 3.33
N GLY A 44 14.21 1.96 4.04
CA GLY A 44 13.34 2.36 5.15
C GLY A 44 11.86 2.41 4.75
N THR A 45 11.09 3.12 5.55
CA THR A 45 9.63 3.29 5.38
C THR A 45 9.33 4.59 4.63
N GLU A 46 8.52 4.51 3.58
CA GLU A 46 8.03 5.65 2.82
C GLU A 46 6.49 5.60 2.77
N ASN A 47 5.86 6.77 2.57
CA ASN A 47 4.40 6.90 2.51
C ASN A 47 3.67 6.28 3.71
N ARG A 48 4.22 6.51 4.90
CA ARG A 48 3.70 5.94 6.15
C ARG A 48 2.20 6.20 6.28
N LEU A 49 1.44 5.15 6.59
CA LEU A 49 -0.01 5.25 6.74
C LEU A 49 -0.36 6.19 7.89
N ALA A 50 -1.27 7.12 7.64
CA ALA A 50 -1.84 7.94 8.70
C ALA A 50 -2.87 7.12 9.49
N ASP A 51 -2.97 7.38 10.80
CA ASP A 51 -3.95 6.67 11.65
C ASP A 51 -5.40 6.84 11.15
N GLU A 52 -5.70 7.94 10.47
CA GLU A 52 -7.01 8.18 9.86
C GLU A 52 -7.30 7.25 8.68
N ASP A 53 -6.28 6.93 7.87
CA ASP A 53 -6.40 5.99 6.75
C ASP A 53 -6.70 4.59 7.28
N ILE A 54 -6.00 4.19 8.33
CA ILE A 54 -6.20 2.89 8.99
C ILE A 54 -7.60 2.81 9.61
N ARG A 55 -8.06 3.87 10.29
CA ARG A 55 -9.38 3.89 10.92
C ARG A 55 -10.54 3.83 9.94
N ARG A 56 -10.39 4.39 8.73
CA ARG A 56 -11.44 4.41 7.70
C ARG A 56 -11.36 3.24 6.72
N ALA A 57 -10.32 2.41 6.81
CA ALA A 57 -10.11 1.31 5.88
C ALA A 57 -11.16 0.21 6.06
N ASP A 58 -11.69 -0.26 4.94
CA ASP A 58 -12.53 -1.46 4.89
C ASP A 58 -11.66 -2.72 4.91
N VAL A 59 -10.45 -2.63 4.35
CA VAL A 59 -9.50 -3.74 4.20
C VAL A 59 -8.08 -3.26 4.45
N ALA A 60 -7.30 -4.09 5.15
CA ALA A 60 -5.86 -3.94 5.27
C ALA A 60 -5.15 -5.10 4.56
N LEU A 61 -4.15 -4.80 3.73
CA LEU A 61 -3.41 -5.78 2.95
C LEU A 61 -1.90 -5.68 3.25
N LEU A 62 -1.28 -6.79 3.60
CA LEU A 62 0.15 -6.87 3.89
C LEU A 62 0.81 -7.78 2.85
N ILE A 63 1.82 -7.26 2.15
CA ILE A 63 2.50 -7.92 1.02
C ILE A 63 3.99 -8.00 1.29
#